data_AF-A0A0M2V1Z5-F1
#
_entry.id   AF-A0A0M2V1Z5-F1
#
_cell.length_a   1.000
_cell.length_b   1.000
_cell.length_c   1.000
_cell.angle_alpha   90.00
_cell.angle_beta   90.00
_cell.angle_gamma   90.00
#
_symmetry.space_group_name_H-M   'P 1'
#
loop_
_entity.id
_entity.type
_entity.pdbx_description
1 polymer ?
#
loop_
_entity_poly.entity_id
_entity_poly.type
_entity_poly.pdbx_seq_one_letter_code
_entity_poly.pdbx_strand_id
1 'polypeptide(L)'
;MQKHLTLIAILQRMQAKESAIHYFDTHAGKGHYDLADAQAQKKGEFRTGVAKAINVREALEKNSFWADFFAGLDNANAEATQQAELHDVAKLRYYPGSPGWVAQFRRSQDRHTVFELHPAEHAALQDRATASKQRHTGRVVHGDGLAGVIQQLPPKT
;
A
#
# COMPACT_ATOMS: atom_id res chain seq x y z
N MET A 1 -0.97 9.02 5.50
CA MET A 1 -0.08 9.50 4.41
C MET A 1 1.40 9.45 4.80
N GLN A 2 1.85 10.19 5.82
CA GLN A 2 3.28 10.27 6.20
C GLN A 2 3.95 8.89 6.36
N LYS A 3 3.32 7.95 7.08
CA LYS A 3 3.78 6.55 7.20
C LYS A 3 4.12 5.90 5.85
N HIS A 4 3.25 6.07 4.85
CA HIS A 4 3.43 5.43 3.54
C HIS A 4 4.45 6.15 2.66
N LEU A 5 4.58 7.47 2.77
CA LEU A 5 5.69 8.19 2.12
C LEU A 5 7.03 7.73 2.68
N THR A 6 7.15 7.62 4.00
CA THR A 6 8.35 7.07 4.66
C THR A 6 8.62 5.63 4.23
N LEU A 7 7.59 4.78 4.18
CA LEU A 7 7.70 3.41 3.68
C LEU A 7 8.28 3.39 2.27
N ILE A 8 7.67 4.11 1.31
CA ILE A 8 8.14 4.14 -0.09
C ILE A 8 9.59 4.60 -0.16
N ALA A 9 9.97 5.65 0.57
CA ALA A 9 11.35 6.14 0.59
C ALA A 9 12.33 5.08 1.11
N ILE A 10 11.95 4.33 2.16
CA ILE A 10 12.76 3.22 2.69
C ILE A 10 12.88 2.10 1.66
N LEU A 11 11.77 1.70 1.01
CA LEU A 11 11.77 0.67 -0.02
C LEU A 11 12.75 1.02 -1.14
N GLN A 12 12.60 2.20 -1.74
CA GLN A 12 13.46 2.68 -2.82
C GLN A 12 14.93 2.76 -2.39
N ARG A 13 15.20 3.22 -1.15
CA ARG A 13 16.56 3.32 -0.63
C ARG A 13 17.20 1.96 -0.42
N MET A 14 16.47 0.98 0.12
CA MET A 14 16.98 -0.38 0.34
C MET A 14 17.24 -1.11 -0.98
N GLN A 15 16.40 -0.86 -1.99
CA GLN A 15 16.51 -1.46 -3.32
C GLN A 15 17.70 -0.97 -4.15
N ALA A 16 18.45 0.04 -3.67
CA ALA A 16 19.74 0.42 -4.25
C ALA A 16 20.80 -0.70 -4.14
N LYS A 17 20.57 -1.72 -3.29
CA LYS A 17 21.35 -2.96 -3.29
C LYS A 17 20.63 -4.04 -4.10
N GLU A 18 21.41 -4.79 -4.87
CA GLU A 18 20.91 -5.91 -5.68
C GLU A 18 20.36 -7.09 -4.87
N SER A 19 20.76 -7.23 -3.60
CA SER A 19 20.26 -8.30 -2.73
C SER A 19 18.74 -8.25 -2.57
N ALA A 20 18.08 -9.40 -2.65
CA ALA A 20 16.65 -9.53 -2.38
C ALA A 20 16.30 -9.07 -0.96
N ILE A 21 15.13 -8.45 -0.82
CA ILE A 21 14.61 -7.95 0.46
C ILE A 21 13.37 -8.74 0.84
N HIS A 22 13.25 -9.13 2.12
CA HIS A 22 12.02 -9.68 2.67
C HIS A 22 11.34 -8.63 3.54
N TYR A 23 10.18 -8.16 3.08
CA TYR A 23 9.32 -7.23 3.80
C TYR A 23 8.38 -8.00 4.74
N PHE A 24 8.34 -7.60 6.01
CA PHE A 24 7.38 -8.10 6.98
C PHE A 24 6.47 -6.94 7.42
N ASP A 25 5.17 -7.07 7.18
CA ASP A 25 4.16 -6.15 7.70
C ASP A 25 3.43 -6.84 8.86
N THR A 26 3.77 -6.46 10.09
CA THR A 26 3.26 -7.15 11.29
C THR A 26 1.79 -6.82 11.60
N HIS A 27 1.27 -5.73 11.02
CA HIS A 27 -0.09 -5.23 11.26
C HIS A 27 -0.62 -4.63 9.94
N ALA A 28 -0.97 -5.51 9.02
CA ALA A 28 -1.27 -5.15 7.63
C ALA A 28 -2.65 -4.47 7.45
N GLY A 29 -3.59 -4.69 8.38
CA GLY A 29 -4.99 -4.32 8.21
C GLY A 29 -5.64 -4.99 7.00
N LYS A 30 -6.82 -4.52 6.59
CA LYS A 30 -7.46 -4.97 5.35
C LYS A 30 -6.72 -4.63 4.04
N GLY A 31 -5.57 -3.94 4.11
CA GLY A 31 -4.69 -3.66 2.97
C GLY A 31 -5.19 -2.64 1.94
N HIS A 32 -6.49 -2.39 1.84
CA HIS A 32 -7.09 -1.45 0.89
C HIS A 32 -8.33 -0.79 1.51
N TYR A 33 -8.46 0.52 1.36
CA TYR A 33 -9.47 1.31 2.06
C TYR A 33 -10.36 2.05 1.07
N ASP A 34 -11.67 1.80 1.13
CA ASP A 34 -12.68 2.55 0.38
C ASP A 34 -12.96 3.88 1.09
N LEU A 35 -12.55 4.98 0.46
CA LEU A 35 -12.71 6.31 1.01
C LEU A 35 -14.14 6.85 0.87
N ALA A 36 -15.01 6.19 0.12
CA ALA A 36 -16.43 6.50 0.07
C ALA A 36 -17.26 5.73 1.10
N ASP A 37 -16.66 4.79 1.84
CA ASP A 37 -17.38 4.07 2.89
C ASP A 37 -17.81 5.01 4.05
N ALA A 38 -18.85 4.61 4.78
CA ALA A 38 -19.43 5.44 5.83
C ALA A 38 -18.43 5.78 6.95
N GLN A 39 -17.50 4.88 7.25
CA GLN A 39 -16.51 5.08 8.30
C GLN A 39 -15.44 6.10 7.88
N ALA A 40 -14.93 6.00 6.66
CA ALA A 40 -13.98 6.91 6.05
C ALA A 40 -14.59 8.31 5.88
N GLN A 41 -15.85 8.40 5.46
CA GLN A 41 -16.55 9.69 5.35
C GLN A 41 -16.83 10.32 6.72
N LYS A 42 -17.20 9.52 7.72
CA LYS A 42 -17.41 10.00 9.10
C LYS A 42 -16.15 10.60 9.71
N LYS A 43 -14.98 9.97 9.50
CA LYS A 43 -13.70 10.48 10.02
C LYS A 43 -13.09 11.57 9.16
N GLY A 44 -13.19 11.45 7.83
CA GLY A 44 -12.71 12.45 6.88
C GLY A 44 -11.19 12.68 6.84
N GLU A 45 -10.38 11.84 7.50
CA GLU A 45 -8.93 12.06 7.64
C GLU A 45 -8.17 12.16 6.31
N PHE A 46 -8.67 11.50 5.25
CA PHE A 46 -8.05 11.55 3.93
C PHE A 46 -8.09 12.96 3.32
N ARG A 47 -9.09 13.77 3.68
CA ARG A 47 -9.29 15.15 3.18
C ARG A 47 -8.16 16.07 3.59
N THR A 48 -7.59 15.85 4.78
CA THR A 48 -6.43 16.59 5.27
C THR A 48 -5.09 15.96 4.91
N GLY A 49 -5.10 14.77 4.31
CA GLY A 49 -3.92 14.01 3.89
C GLY A 49 -3.77 13.97 2.37
N VAL A 50 -4.06 12.81 1.78
CA VAL A 50 -3.84 12.55 0.35
C VAL A 50 -4.62 13.49 -0.57
N ALA A 51 -5.81 13.94 -0.17
CA ALA A 51 -6.58 14.88 -0.97
C ALA A 51 -5.84 16.22 -1.16
N LYS A 52 -5.16 16.73 -0.12
CA LYS A 52 -4.33 17.93 -0.25
C LYS A 52 -3.16 17.71 -1.21
N ALA A 53 -2.55 16.53 -1.22
CA ALA A 53 -1.47 16.20 -2.15
C ALA A 53 -1.98 16.16 -3.60
N ILE A 54 -3.16 15.57 -3.85
CA ILE A 54 -3.79 15.56 -5.19
C ILE A 54 -4.05 16.98 -5.68
N ASN A 55 -4.58 17.87 -4.83
CA ASN A 55 -4.85 19.27 -5.20
C ASN A 55 -3.62 20.07 -5.65
N VAL A 56 -2.41 19.63 -5.28
CA VAL A 56 -1.13 20.25 -5.69
C VAL A 56 -0.25 19.29 -6.49
N ARG A 57 -0.85 18.24 -7.08
CA ARG A 57 -0.17 17.15 -7.77
C ARG A 57 0.78 17.66 -8.86
N GLU A 58 0.31 18.56 -9.72
CA GLU A 58 1.12 19.13 -10.82
C GLU A 58 2.43 19.78 -10.34
N ALA A 59 2.44 20.36 -9.14
CA ALA A 59 3.65 20.94 -8.56
C ALA A 59 4.57 19.86 -7.97
N LEU A 60 3.99 18.84 -7.34
CA LEU A 60 4.72 17.77 -6.67
C LEU A 60 5.33 16.77 -7.65
N GLU A 61 4.63 16.40 -8.73
CA GLU A 61 5.07 15.39 -9.72
C GLU A 61 6.36 15.74 -10.46
N LYS A 62 6.78 17.00 -10.41
CA LYS A 62 8.11 17.41 -10.89
C LYS A 62 9.25 16.70 -10.15
N ASN A 63 8.98 16.20 -8.95
CA ASN A 63 9.89 15.36 -8.18
C ASN A 63 9.55 13.87 -8.40
N SER A 64 10.54 13.07 -8.77
CA SER A 64 10.34 11.66 -9.13
C SER A 64 9.71 10.81 -8.03
N PHE A 65 10.05 11.07 -6.76
CA PHE A 65 9.46 10.35 -5.63
C PHE A 65 7.95 10.61 -5.52
N TRP A 66 7.50 11.83 -5.77
CA TRP A 66 6.07 12.15 -5.81
C TRP A 66 5.38 11.56 -7.04
N ALA A 67 6.04 11.60 -8.21
CA ALA A 67 5.52 10.94 -9.41
C ALA A 67 5.28 9.44 -9.16
N ASP A 68 6.22 8.75 -8.52
CA ASP A 68 6.09 7.35 -8.13
C ASP A 68 4.94 7.12 -7.14
N PHE A 69 4.80 7.99 -6.13
CA PHE A 69 3.70 7.94 -5.18
C PHE A 69 2.34 8.06 -5.89
N PHE A 70 2.19 9.02 -6.80
CA PHE A 70 0.95 9.23 -7.54
C PHE A 70 0.67 8.08 -8.50
N ALA A 71 1.68 7.54 -9.19
CA ALA A 71 1.51 6.34 -10.02
C ALA A 71 0.99 5.14 -9.22
N GLY A 72 1.45 4.95 -7.99
CA GLY A 72 0.91 3.93 -7.09
C GLY A 72 -0.53 4.21 -6.65
N LEU A 73 -0.89 5.48 -6.44
CA LEU A 73 -2.26 5.89 -6.12
C LEU A 73 -3.21 5.71 -7.31
N ASP A 74 -2.75 6.06 -8.52
CA ASP A 74 -3.47 5.87 -9.78
C ASP A 74 -3.75 4.40 -10.04
N ASN A 75 -2.73 3.54 -9.91
CA ASN A 75 -2.90 2.09 -10.03
C ASN A 75 -3.93 1.54 -9.04
N ALA A 76 -3.97 2.07 -7.81
CA ALA A 76 -4.95 1.66 -6.81
C ALA A 76 -6.39 2.08 -7.16
N ASN A 77 -6.57 3.02 -8.09
CA ASN A 77 -7.87 3.58 -8.46
C ASN A 77 -8.25 3.36 -9.94
N ALA A 78 -7.36 2.79 -10.76
CA ALA A 78 -7.55 2.64 -12.20
C ALA A 78 -8.88 1.95 -12.57
N GLU A 79 -9.24 0.87 -11.86
CA GLU A 79 -10.51 0.16 -12.06
C GLU A 79 -11.73 1.00 -11.67
N ALA A 80 -11.59 1.85 -10.65
CA ALA A 80 -12.69 2.65 -10.11
C ALA A 80 -12.99 3.89 -10.96
N THR A 81 -11.97 4.50 -11.55
CA THR A 81 -12.09 5.79 -12.23
C THR A 81 -12.14 5.69 -13.73
N GLN A 82 -11.66 4.58 -14.32
CA GLN A 82 -11.40 4.46 -15.76
C GLN A 82 -10.52 5.59 -16.32
N GLN A 83 -9.71 6.22 -15.45
CA GLN A 83 -8.76 7.26 -15.80
C GLN A 83 -7.35 6.80 -15.51
N ALA A 84 -6.41 7.21 -16.35
CA ALA A 84 -5.00 6.92 -16.16
C ALA A 84 -4.42 7.66 -14.93
N GLU A 85 -4.88 8.89 -14.67
CA GLU A 85 -4.34 9.76 -13.63
C GLU A 85 -5.45 10.42 -12.80
N LEU A 86 -5.31 10.36 -11.48
CA LEU A 86 -6.13 11.06 -10.49
C LEU A 86 -5.66 12.50 -10.26
N HIS A 87 -6.28 13.45 -10.96
CA HIS A 87 -6.11 14.89 -10.71
C HIS A 87 -7.27 15.50 -9.89
N ASP A 88 -8.37 14.76 -9.74
CA ASP A 88 -9.57 15.22 -9.05
C ASP A 88 -9.83 14.37 -7.78
N VAL A 89 -9.87 15.03 -6.63
CA VAL A 89 -10.18 14.41 -5.33
C VAL A 89 -11.55 13.74 -5.33
N ALA A 90 -12.52 14.24 -6.09
CA ALA A 90 -13.85 13.61 -6.18
C ALA A 90 -13.80 12.19 -6.76
N LYS A 91 -12.74 11.88 -7.52
CA LYS A 91 -12.52 10.55 -8.12
C LYS A 91 -11.64 9.63 -7.27
N LEU A 92 -11.10 10.14 -6.17
CA LEU A 92 -10.34 9.32 -5.23
C LEU A 92 -11.30 8.37 -4.50
N ARG A 93 -11.35 7.11 -4.96
CA ARG A 93 -12.20 6.07 -4.35
C ARG A 93 -11.45 5.26 -3.32
N TYR A 94 -10.22 4.86 -3.62
CA TYR A 94 -9.47 3.92 -2.82
C TYR A 94 -8.13 4.50 -2.36
N TYR A 95 -7.73 4.13 -1.16
CA TYR A 95 -6.39 4.36 -0.65
C TYR A 95 -5.73 3.03 -0.30
N PRO A 96 -4.55 2.72 -0.87
CA PRO A 96 -3.84 1.50 -0.51
C PRO A 96 -3.22 1.60 0.89
N GLY A 97 -3.33 0.52 1.66
CA GLY A 97 -2.57 0.28 2.88
C GLY A 97 -1.11 -0.10 2.58
N SER A 98 -0.32 -0.33 3.63
CA SER A 98 1.07 -0.74 3.48
C SER A 98 1.25 -1.97 2.58
N PRO A 99 0.37 -2.99 2.59
CA PRO A 99 0.52 -4.11 1.67
C PRO A 99 0.43 -3.74 0.20
N GLY A 100 -0.47 -2.83 -0.15
CA GLY A 100 -0.61 -2.34 -1.52
C GLY A 100 0.63 -1.54 -1.97
N TRP A 101 1.16 -0.68 -1.09
CA TRP A 101 2.38 0.06 -1.38
C TRP A 101 3.60 -0.85 -1.56
N VAL A 102 3.81 -1.83 -0.67
CA VAL A 102 4.92 -2.78 -0.86
C VAL A 102 4.74 -3.60 -2.13
N ALA A 103 3.52 -4.05 -2.45
CA ALA A 103 3.25 -4.79 -3.69
C ALA A 103 3.53 -3.96 -4.96
N GLN A 104 3.29 -2.66 -4.92
CA GLN A 104 3.57 -1.74 -6.04
C GLN A 104 5.08 -1.55 -6.27
N PHE A 105 5.86 -1.44 -5.19
CA PHE A 105 7.26 -1.03 -5.25
C PHE A 105 8.27 -2.18 -5.14
N ARG A 106 7.88 -3.36 -4.66
CA ARG A 106 8.80 -4.51 -4.53
C ARG A 106 9.27 -5.01 -5.91
N ARG A 107 10.50 -5.50 -5.99
CA ARG A 107 11.04 -6.17 -7.19
C ARG A 107 10.56 -7.62 -7.23
N SER A 108 10.73 -8.28 -8.38
CA SER A 108 10.33 -9.68 -8.58
C SER A 108 11.02 -10.67 -7.62
N GLN A 109 12.27 -10.40 -7.24
CA GLN A 109 13.05 -11.20 -6.30
C GLN A 109 12.73 -10.91 -4.83
N ASP A 110 12.07 -9.78 -4.54
CA ASP A 110 11.75 -9.40 -3.17
C ASP A 110 10.54 -10.21 -2.67
N ARG A 111 10.54 -10.52 -1.38
CA ARG A 111 9.45 -11.25 -0.71
C ARG A 111 8.66 -10.33 0.18
N HIS A 112 7.38 -10.66 0.37
CA HIS A 112 6.52 -9.91 1.28
C HIS A 112 5.65 -10.89 2.07
N THR A 113 5.66 -10.75 3.39
CA THR A 113 4.78 -11.48 4.30
C THR A 113 4.02 -10.48 5.14
N VAL A 114 2.70 -10.59 5.11
CA VAL A 114 1.78 -9.70 5.80
C VAL A 114 1.03 -10.49 6.86
N PHE A 115 0.96 -9.93 8.06
CA PHE A 115 0.24 -10.49 9.18
C PHE A 115 -0.94 -9.59 9.52
N GLU A 116 -2.06 -10.22 9.82
CA GLU A 116 -3.23 -9.55 10.38
C GLU A 116 -3.85 -10.48 11.41
N LEU A 117 -4.18 -9.94 12.60
CA LEU A 117 -4.71 -10.72 13.71
C LEU A 117 -6.24 -10.70 13.72
N HIS A 118 -6.85 -9.59 13.30
CA HIS A 118 -8.30 -9.42 13.30
C HIS A 118 -8.95 -10.24 12.16
N PRO A 119 -9.85 -11.19 12.46
CA PRO A 119 -10.37 -12.13 11.47
C PRO A 119 -11.03 -11.47 10.25
N ALA A 120 -11.82 -10.41 10.46
CA ALA A 120 -12.51 -9.72 9.36
C ALA A 120 -11.55 -8.92 8.47
N GLU A 121 -10.50 -8.33 9.06
CA GLU A 121 -9.50 -7.56 8.30
C GLU A 121 -8.60 -8.52 7.52
N HIS A 122 -8.24 -9.66 8.14
CA HIS A 122 -7.53 -10.74 7.47
C HIS A 122 -8.31 -11.29 6.27
N ALA A 123 -9.61 -11.57 6.43
CA ALA A 123 -10.44 -12.03 5.33
C ALA A 123 -10.46 -11.04 4.16
N ALA A 124 -10.68 -9.75 4.45
CA ALA A 124 -10.65 -8.69 3.44
C ALA A 124 -9.27 -8.57 2.75
N LEU A 125 -8.18 -8.69 3.52
CA LEU A 125 -6.81 -8.69 3.01
C LEU A 125 -6.54 -9.89 2.08
N GLN A 126 -7.02 -11.07 2.47
CA GLN A 126 -6.90 -12.32 1.71
C GLN A 126 -7.68 -12.25 0.39
N ASP A 127 -8.90 -11.73 0.41
CA ASP A 127 -9.73 -11.55 -0.79
C ASP A 127 -9.07 -10.57 -1.77
N ARG A 128 -8.46 -9.49 -1.27
CA ARG A 128 -7.73 -8.55 -2.13
C ARG A 128 -6.46 -9.19 -2.71
N ALA A 129 -5.76 -10.01 -1.91
CA ALA A 129 -4.55 -10.72 -2.35
C ALA A 129 -4.82 -11.66 -3.53
N THR A 130 -6.00 -12.28 -3.56
CA THR A 130 -6.43 -13.22 -4.60
C THR A 130 -7.09 -12.53 -5.80
N ALA A 131 -7.80 -11.41 -5.58
CA ALA A 131 -8.47 -10.66 -6.64
C ALA A 131 -7.52 -9.87 -7.56
N SER A 132 -6.38 -9.40 -7.05
CA SER A 132 -5.44 -8.57 -7.82
C SER A 132 -4.69 -9.40 -8.87
N LYS A 133 -5.03 -9.21 -10.15
CA LYS A 133 -4.26 -9.74 -11.29
C LYS A 133 -2.88 -9.07 -11.45
N GLN A 134 -2.69 -7.88 -10.87
CA GLN A 134 -1.62 -6.96 -11.27
C GLN A 134 -0.42 -6.84 -10.33
N ARG A 135 -0.44 -7.42 -9.12
CA ARG A 135 0.75 -7.67 -8.28
C ARG A 135 0.26 -8.29 -6.98
N HIS A 136 0.76 -9.47 -6.64
CA HIS A 136 0.32 -10.21 -5.46
C HIS A 136 0.77 -9.49 -4.18
N THR A 137 -0.13 -9.25 -3.23
CA THR A 137 0.18 -8.58 -1.96
C THR A 137 1.20 -9.35 -1.10
N GLY A 138 1.55 -10.58 -1.47
CA GLY A 138 2.53 -11.41 -0.77
C GLY A 138 1.85 -12.55 -0.01
N ARG A 139 2.60 -13.21 0.86
CA ARG A 139 2.06 -14.27 1.72
C ARG A 139 1.25 -13.65 2.85
N VAL A 140 -0.05 -13.90 2.87
CA VAL A 140 -0.95 -13.47 3.94
C VAL A 140 -0.97 -14.50 5.07
N VAL A 141 -0.88 -14.04 6.32
CA VAL A 141 -0.88 -14.88 7.53
C VAL A 141 -1.89 -14.34 8.53
N HIS A 142 -2.86 -15.17 8.92
CA HIS A 142 -3.72 -14.88 10.07
C HIS A 142 -2.97 -15.16 11.36
N GLY A 143 -2.65 -14.13 12.15
CA GLY A 143 -1.97 -14.31 13.42
C GLY A 143 -1.25 -13.08 13.93
N ASP A 144 -0.60 -13.23 15.10
CA ASP A 144 0.23 -12.20 15.70
C ASP A 144 1.49 -11.98 14.86
N GLY A 145 1.61 -10.78 14.26
CA GLY A 145 2.73 -10.44 13.40
C GLY A 145 4.06 -10.25 14.12
N LEU A 146 4.06 -9.88 15.40
CA LEU A 146 5.29 -9.77 16.19
C LEU A 146 5.85 -11.16 16.51
N ALA A 147 4.99 -12.07 16.97
CA ALA A 147 5.39 -13.46 17.17
C ALA A 147 5.80 -14.11 15.84
N GLY A 148 5.05 -13.83 14.78
CA GLY A 148 5.29 -14.38 13.45
C GLY A 148 6.57 -13.90 12.78
N VAL A 149 6.99 -12.65 12.98
CA VAL A 149 8.25 -12.13 12.41
C VAL A 149 9.46 -12.72 13.13
N ILE A 150 9.41 -12.86 14.47
CA ILE A 150 10.52 -13.47 15.25
C ILE A 150 10.85 -14.87 14.74
N GLN A 151 9.83 -15.67 14.41
CA GLN A 151 10.02 -17.03 13.88
C GLN A 151 10.60 -17.08 12.45
N GLN A 152 10.58 -15.95 11.74
CA GLN A 152 11.01 -15.84 10.34
C GLN A 152 12.32 -15.06 10.18
N LEU A 153 12.92 -14.60 11.28
CA LEU A 153 14.21 -13.95 11.30
C LEU A 153 15.31 -14.95 11.75
N PRO A 154 16.49 -14.94 11.11
CA PRO A 154 16.84 -14.15 9.93
C PRO A 154 16.09 -14.65 8.67
N PRO A 155 15.74 -13.75 7.74
CA PRO A 155 15.05 -14.15 6.52
C PRO A 155 15.99 -14.98 5.65
N LYS A 156 15.47 -16.08 5.09
CA LYS A 156 16.19 -16.86 4.09
C LYS A 156 16.21 -16.06 2.78
N THR A 157 17.36 -15.49 2.42
CA THR A 157 17.62 -14.91 1.10
C THR A 157 17.52 -15.98 0.02
#